data_AF-A0A0A7LMX1-F1
#
_entry.id   AF-A0A0A7LMX1-F1
#
_cell.length_a   1.000
_cell.length_b   1.000
_cell.length_c   1.000
_cell.angle_alpha   90.00
_cell.angle_beta   90.00
_cell.angle_gamma   90.00
#
_symmetry.space_group_name_H-M   'P 1'
#
loop_
_entity.id
_entity.type
_entity.pdbx_description
1 polymer ?
#
loop_
_entity_poly.entity_id
_entity_poly.type
_entity_poly.pdbx_seq_one_letter_code
_entity_poly.pdbx_strand_id
1 'polypeptide(L)'
;MLAGRVQAQVYYLDLNGQQLLLPERQLQVEQVVDGRPGRPPIGLVHRGLNNRVAAVLFRQGLETELTAFLQQQLPARPGDHAVVLCLRQLRVSEQIEKAMSEVASADLAADVYEHLPDGYHFVRSVAARTSARAMETTAQHAVHISRLLQNCLFQLTSSDWAHARLSAARSLAQLATDNPVAIQPTGKKQSLPAILRKAPRRGVYYNFEQFLANLPDTTLFVRTDTISPRLPGVNARGLWQGVARIRAEITDSRGKRLSIDKMVWGFSDGQQMYVQQGKQYFPLARQGSFFTLIGEKPLDVGYQRARTEAYARTGVLGVATMSTSDHTGEPMPFALDMRTGQLAPFPDPLRPYPARADTASVYIYRQADTSVEPVAIFLEGKEVGQLRPNEYLQVRWPYYARMMQLCMGLPVANTCQLLVPDAARPNYLKISVATTYGSPTWQWITSNQGEADLNALDKLHVAPSR
;
A
#
# COMPACT_ATOMS: atom_id res chain seq x y z
N MET A 1 -8.86 -31.09 -13.58
CA MET A 1 -9.52 -29.79 -13.81
C MET A 1 -8.88 -29.14 -15.03
N LEU A 2 -9.59 -29.15 -16.16
CA LEU A 2 -9.17 -28.43 -17.35
C LEU A 2 -9.22 -26.93 -17.04
N ALA A 3 -8.06 -26.28 -16.96
CA ALA A 3 -7.98 -24.83 -16.91
C ALA A 3 -8.45 -24.30 -18.27
N GLY A 4 -9.76 -24.17 -18.44
CA GLY A 4 -10.34 -23.45 -19.56
C GLY A 4 -9.73 -22.05 -19.56
N ARG A 5 -8.94 -21.73 -20.58
CA ARG A 5 -8.40 -20.39 -20.79
C ARG A 5 -9.58 -19.45 -21.01
N VAL A 6 -10.08 -18.85 -19.93
CA VAL A 6 -10.95 -17.68 -20.02
C VAL A 6 -10.10 -16.61 -20.69
N GLN A 7 -10.34 -16.35 -21.98
CA GLN A 7 -9.76 -15.19 -22.65
C GLN A 7 -10.31 -13.97 -21.90
N ALA A 8 -9.46 -13.35 -21.08
CA ALA A 8 -9.81 -12.12 -20.41
C ALA A 8 -10.19 -11.09 -21.49
N GLN A 9 -11.35 -10.44 -21.32
CA GLN A 9 -11.73 -9.35 -22.21
C GLN A 9 -10.68 -8.25 -22.11
N VAL A 10 -10.39 -7.59 -23.22
CA VAL A 10 -9.47 -6.45 -23.25
C VAL A 10 -10.26 -5.18 -23.46
N TYR A 11 -9.99 -4.17 -22.63
CA TYR A 11 -10.45 -2.80 -22.82
C TYR A 11 -9.27 -1.95 -23.31
N TYR A 12 -9.43 -1.35 -24.49
CA TYR A 12 -8.43 -0.46 -25.04
C TYR A 12 -8.75 0.98 -24.64
N LEU A 13 -7.82 1.62 -23.94
CA LEU A 13 -7.88 3.05 -23.68
C LEU A 13 -7.59 3.83 -24.96
N ASP A 14 -8.23 4.99 -25.09
CA ASP A 14 -8.01 5.93 -26.18
C ASP A 14 -7.89 7.34 -25.60
N LEU A 15 -6.82 8.06 -25.98
CA LEU A 15 -6.53 9.42 -25.54
C LEU A 15 -6.85 10.49 -26.60
N ASN A 16 -7.36 10.12 -27.79
CA ASN A 16 -7.55 11.04 -28.92
C ASN A 16 -8.46 12.25 -28.63
N GLY A 17 -9.37 12.14 -27.65
CA GLY A 17 -10.23 13.24 -27.22
C GLY A 17 -9.73 14.02 -26.01
N GLN A 18 -8.57 13.67 -25.47
CA GLN A 18 -8.02 14.28 -24.26
C GLN A 18 -7.10 15.45 -24.60
N GLN A 19 -6.97 16.39 -23.67
CA GLN A 19 -6.09 17.55 -23.81
C GLN A 19 -5.19 17.69 -22.59
N LEU A 20 -4.00 18.24 -22.79
CA LEU A 20 -3.10 18.63 -21.72
C LEU A 20 -3.00 20.15 -21.63
N LEU A 21 -3.21 20.70 -20.43
CA LEU A 21 -3.05 22.12 -20.16
C LEU A 21 -1.79 22.34 -19.30
N LEU A 22 -0.71 22.73 -19.96
CA LEU A 22 0.56 23.09 -19.32
C LEU A 22 0.93 24.53 -19.72
N PRO A 23 0.39 25.54 -19.02
CA PRO A 23 0.77 26.92 -19.27
C PRO A 23 2.28 27.09 -19.03
N GLU A 24 2.92 27.93 -19.83
CA GLU A 24 4.35 28.27 -19.67
C GLU A 24 5.30 27.05 -19.71
N ARG A 25 4.90 25.98 -20.42
CA ARG A 25 5.80 24.82 -20.57
C ARG A 25 7.13 25.23 -21.20
N GLN A 26 8.20 24.67 -20.63
CA GLN A 26 9.58 24.80 -21.09
C GLN A 26 10.14 23.45 -21.52
N LEU A 27 9.27 22.49 -21.85
CA LEU A 27 9.66 21.13 -22.17
C LEU A 27 8.81 20.55 -23.28
N GLN A 28 9.41 19.58 -23.96
CA GLN A 28 8.75 18.66 -24.87
C GLN A 28 9.05 17.23 -24.42
N VAL A 29 8.09 16.32 -24.59
CA VAL A 29 8.34 14.89 -24.35
C VAL A 29 8.70 14.25 -25.68
N GLU A 30 9.96 13.87 -25.83
CA GLU A 30 10.46 13.18 -27.02
C GLU A 30 9.96 11.74 -27.06
N GLN A 31 10.00 11.04 -25.92
CA GLN A 31 9.65 9.62 -25.86
C GLN A 31 9.13 9.21 -24.48
N VAL A 32 8.28 8.19 -24.47
CA VAL A 32 7.90 7.44 -23.27
C VAL A 32 8.54 6.05 -23.29
N VAL A 33 9.17 5.67 -22.18
CA VAL A 33 9.77 4.34 -21.98
C VAL A 33 9.00 3.59 -20.90
N ASP A 34 8.60 2.35 -21.15
CA ASP A 34 7.94 1.48 -20.15
C ASP A 34 8.97 0.78 -19.27
N GLY A 35 9.36 1.46 -18.20
CA GLY A 35 10.22 0.94 -17.13
C GLY A 35 9.47 0.19 -16.03
N ARG A 36 8.20 -0.19 -16.24
CA ARG A 36 7.41 -0.93 -15.23
C ARG A 36 7.90 -2.39 -15.16
N PRO A 37 8.19 -2.93 -13.96
CA PRO A 37 8.62 -4.32 -13.82
C PRO A 37 7.59 -5.29 -14.38
N GLY A 38 8.02 -6.17 -15.31
CA GLY A 38 7.16 -7.16 -15.95
C GLY A 38 6.13 -6.60 -16.95
N ARG A 39 6.12 -5.27 -17.19
CA ARG A 39 5.23 -4.58 -18.13
C ARG A 39 3.76 -5.05 -18.06
N PRO A 40 3.13 -5.00 -16.87
CA PRO A 40 1.79 -5.54 -16.70
C PRO A 40 0.74 -4.72 -17.47
N PRO A 41 -0.50 -5.25 -17.60
CA PRO A 41 -1.65 -4.43 -17.97
C PRO A 41 -1.75 -3.18 -17.11
N ILE A 42 -2.34 -2.12 -17.66
CA ILE A 42 -2.49 -0.84 -16.95
C ILE A 42 -3.47 -0.98 -15.79
N GLY A 43 -4.42 -1.90 -15.87
CA GLY A 43 -5.38 -2.10 -14.80
C GLY A 43 -6.42 -3.13 -15.15
N LEU A 44 -7.43 -3.19 -14.29
CA LEU A 44 -8.63 -3.98 -14.51
C LEU A 44 -9.83 -3.05 -14.39
N VAL A 45 -10.79 -3.23 -15.29
CA VAL A 45 -12.08 -2.52 -15.29
C VAL A 45 -13.22 -3.52 -15.36
N HIS A 46 -14.41 -3.10 -14.96
CA HIS A 46 -15.64 -3.87 -15.00
C HIS A 46 -16.50 -3.41 -16.18
N ARG A 47 -16.76 -4.30 -17.14
CA ARG A 47 -17.53 -3.96 -18.34
C ARG A 47 -18.87 -4.68 -18.44
N GLY A 48 -19.85 -3.92 -18.95
CA GLY A 48 -21.19 -4.37 -19.28
C GLY A 48 -22.05 -4.66 -18.04
N LEU A 49 -23.32 -4.99 -18.27
CA LEU A 49 -24.30 -5.25 -17.19
C LEU A 49 -23.91 -6.37 -16.21
N ASN A 50 -22.94 -7.20 -16.59
CA ASN A 50 -22.45 -8.32 -15.78
C ASN A 50 -21.11 -8.02 -15.07
N ASN A 51 -20.62 -6.77 -15.12
CA ASN A 51 -19.37 -6.31 -14.51
C ASN A 51 -18.19 -7.25 -14.78
N ARG A 52 -18.07 -7.72 -16.03
CA ARG A 52 -17.01 -8.65 -16.43
C ARG A 52 -15.68 -7.92 -16.35
N VAL A 53 -14.72 -8.54 -15.67
CA VAL A 53 -13.38 -7.99 -15.53
C VAL A 53 -12.69 -8.01 -16.89
N ALA A 54 -12.16 -6.85 -17.30
CA ALA A 54 -11.38 -6.69 -18.51
C ALA A 54 -10.02 -6.06 -18.20
N ALA A 55 -8.96 -6.57 -18.83
CA ALA A 55 -7.63 -5.99 -18.73
C ALA A 55 -7.55 -4.70 -19.55
N VAL A 56 -6.96 -3.67 -18.96
CA VAL A 56 -6.81 -2.36 -19.62
C VAL A 56 -5.46 -2.27 -20.31
N LEU A 57 -5.48 -1.98 -21.60
CA LEU A 57 -4.30 -1.84 -22.47
C LEU A 57 -4.43 -0.65 -23.41
N PHE A 58 -3.32 -0.26 -24.04
CA PHE A 58 -3.31 0.57 -25.25
C PHE A 58 -3.23 -0.35 -26.47
N ARG A 59 -3.92 -0.01 -27.55
CA ARG A 59 -4.03 -0.82 -28.78
C ARG A 59 -2.68 -0.98 -29.49
N GLN A 60 -1.88 0.08 -29.56
CA GLN A 60 -0.55 0.10 -30.20
C GLN A 60 0.60 -0.09 -29.19
N GLY A 61 0.26 -0.40 -27.94
CA GLY A 61 1.21 -0.46 -26.84
C GLY A 61 1.36 0.89 -26.12
N LEU A 62 1.76 0.81 -24.86
CA LEU A 62 1.84 1.96 -23.96
C LEU A 62 2.84 3.02 -24.43
N GLU A 63 4.05 2.61 -24.81
CA GLU A 63 5.11 3.52 -25.22
C GLU A 63 4.70 4.32 -26.46
N THR A 64 4.17 3.63 -27.48
CA THR A 64 3.72 4.21 -28.74
C THR A 64 2.61 5.23 -28.53
N GLU A 65 1.52 4.85 -27.85
CA GLU A 65 0.35 5.73 -27.73
C GLU A 65 0.61 6.92 -26.81
N LEU A 66 1.32 6.72 -25.69
CA LEU A 66 1.64 7.85 -24.81
C LEU A 66 2.66 8.80 -25.44
N THR A 67 3.63 8.29 -26.19
CA THR A 67 4.58 9.15 -26.94
C THR A 67 3.83 9.98 -27.98
N ALA A 68 3.00 9.34 -28.81
CA ALA A 68 2.22 10.02 -29.84
C ALA A 68 1.29 11.08 -29.24
N PHE A 69 0.57 10.73 -28.17
CA PHE A 69 -0.30 11.67 -27.46
C PHE A 69 0.49 12.87 -26.92
N LEU A 70 1.61 12.64 -26.23
CA LEU A 70 2.39 13.73 -25.64
C LEU A 70 3.04 14.63 -26.69
N GLN A 71 3.57 14.07 -27.78
CA GLN A 71 4.14 14.86 -28.88
C GLN A 71 3.07 15.70 -29.60
N GLN A 72 1.85 15.16 -29.77
CA GLN A 72 0.74 15.90 -30.35
C GLN A 72 0.30 17.07 -29.44
N GLN A 73 0.22 16.83 -28.13
CA GLN A 73 -0.23 17.84 -27.17
C GLN A 73 0.88 18.86 -26.83
N LEU A 74 2.15 18.47 -26.94
CA LEU A 74 3.32 19.25 -26.56
C LEU A 74 4.37 19.27 -27.69
N PRO A 75 4.04 19.83 -28.87
CA PRO A 75 4.96 19.87 -30.00
C PRO A 75 6.24 20.66 -29.65
N ALA A 76 7.38 20.27 -30.21
CA ALA A 76 8.66 20.94 -30.00
C ALA A 76 8.58 22.46 -30.18
N ARG A 77 9.14 23.23 -29.24
CA ARG A 77 9.37 24.68 -29.41
C ARG A 77 10.84 25.02 -29.23
N PRO A 78 11.33 26.10 -29.88
CA PRO A 78 12.66 26.61 -29.59
C PRO A 78 12.81 26.91 -28.09
N GLY A 79 13.87 26.37 -27.49
CA GLY A 79 14.15 26.53 -26.06
C GLY A 79 13.48 25.51 -25.13
N ASP A 80 12.61 24.62 -25.64
CA ASP A 80 12.08 23.52 -24.84
C ASP A 80 13.20 22.52 -24.49
N HIS A 81 13.23 22.08 -23.23
CA HIS A 81 13.99 20.92 -22.80
C HIS A 81 13.40 19.65 -23.41
N ALA A 82 14.20 18.90 -24.17
CA ALA A 82 13.82 17.61 -24.69
C ALA A 82 13.91 16.55 -23.58
N VAL A 83 12.79 15.92 -23.23
CA VAL A 83 12.77 14.94 -22.14
C VAL A 83 12.21 13.58 -22.55
N VAL A 84 12.69 12.53 -21.88
CA VAL A 84 12.12 11.18 -21.91
C VAL A 84 11.44 10.88 -20.58
N LEU A 85 10.21 10.38 -20.66
CA LEU A 85 9.46 9.92 -19.48
C LEU A 85 9.60 8.40 -19.36
N CYS A 86 10.34 7.94 -18.35
CA CYS A 86 10.41 6.52 -18.02
C CYS A 86 9.35 6.15 -16.98
N LEU A 87 8.28 5.47 -17.39
CA LEU A 87 7.21 5.10 -16.48
C LEU A 87 7.65 3.99 -15.54
N ARG A 88 7.52 4.23 -14.24
CA ARG A 88 7.72 3.24 -13.17
C ARG A 88 6.41 2.66 -12.68
N GLN A 89 5.34 3.43 -12.85
CA GLN A 89 3.98 3.03 -12.54
C GLN A 89 3.01 3.73 -13.48
N LEU A 90 2.07 2.94 -14.00
CA LEU A 90 0.83 3.43 -14.57
C LEU A 90 -0.24 2.42 -14.21
N ARG A 91 -1.21 2.85 -13.41
CA ARG A 91 -2.31 2.03 -12.95
C ARG A 91 -3.64 2.73 -13.17
N VAL A 92 -4.65 1.98 -13.57
CA VAL A 92 -6.05 2.36 -13.42
C VAL A 92 -6.77 1.32 -12.60
N SER A 93 -7.74 1.75 -11.80
CA SER A 93 -8.58 0.84 -11.04
C SER A 93 -9.98 1.42 -10.88
N GLU A 94 -10.95 0.53 -10.78
CA GLU A 94 -12.32 0.86 -10.45
C GLU A 94 -12.65 0.21 -9.11
N GLN A 95 -13.29 0.97 -8.24
CA GLN A 95 -13.83 0.48 -6.99
C GLN A 95 -15.34 0.71 -6.97
N ILE A 96 -16.10 -0.38 -6.91
CA ILE A 96 -17.54 -0.29 -6.74
C ILE A 96 -17.82 0.09 -5.27
N GLU A 97 -18.50 1.20 -5.05
CA GLU A 97 -18.99 1.62 -3.74
C GLU A 97 -20.46 1.17 -3.54
N LYS A 98 -21.05 1.52 -2.40
CA LYS A 98 -22.46 1.22 -2.11
C LYS A 98 -23.38 1.97 -3.08
N ALA A 99 -24.51 1.37 -3.45
CA ALA A 99 -25.60 2.00 -4.21
C ALA A 99 -25.22 2.45 -5.64
N MET A 100 -24.54 1.59 -6.41
CA MET A 100 -24.23 1.80 -7.83
C MET A 100 -23.31 2.99 -8.14
N SER A 101 -22.66 3.58 -7.14
CA SER A 101 -21.57 4.52 -7.38
C SER A 101 -20.28 3.73 -7.58
N GLU A 102 -19.50 4.12 -8.58
CA GLU A 102 -18.17 3.59 -8.80
C GLU A 102 -17.15 4.72 -8.61
N VAL A 103 -15.94 4.36 -8.18
CA VAL A 103 -14.80 5.26 -8.09
C VAL A 103 -13.78 4.80 -9.12
N ALA A 104 -13.57 5.63 -10.14
CA ALA A 104 -12.42 5.48 -11.02
C ALA A 104 -11.23 6.10 -10.31
N SER A 105 -10.09 5.43 -10.32
CA SER A 105 -8.82 6.02 -9.90
C SER A 105 -7.69 5.62 -10.82
N ALA A 106 -6.67 6.46 -10.87
CA ALA A 106 -5.47 6.20 -11.62
C ALA A 106 -4.26 6.80 -10.93
N ASP A 107 -3.11 6.16 -11.13
CA ASP A 107 -1.84 6.49 -10.50
C ASP A 107 -0.72 6.41 -11.52
N LEU A 108 0.13 7.43 -11.54
CA LEU A 108 1.29 7.49 -12.41
C LEU A 108 2.52 7.85 -11.58
N ALA A 109 3.63 7.16 -11.84
CA ALA A 109 4.95 7.57 -11.38
C ALA A 109 5.96 7.37 -12.52
N ALA A 110 6.81 8.35 -12.74
CA ALA A 110 7.81 8.34 -13.79
C ALA A 110 9.12 8.97 -13.33
N ASP A 111 10.22 8.50 -13.90
CA ASP A 111 11.49 9.21 -13.85
C ASP A 111 11.65 10.02 -15.14
N VAL A 112 12.09 11.26 -15.01
CA VAL A 112 12.25 12.19 -16.14
C VAL A 112 13.73 12.37 -16.42
N TYR A 113 14.10 12.21 -17.69
CA TYR A 113 15.48 12.39 -18.16
C TYR A 113 15.51 13.49 -19.23
N GLU A 114 16.44 14.42 -19.12
CA GLU A 114 16.73 15.42 -20.17
C GLU A 114 17.70 14.81 -21.19
N HIS A 115 17.39 15.00 -22.46
CA HIS A 115 18.25 14.58 -23.56
C HIS A 115 19.28 15.68 -23.85
N LEU A 116 20.55 15.37 -23.57
CA LEU A 116 21.72 16.22 -23.84
C LEU A 116 22.61 15.55 -24.90
N PRO A 117 23.59 16.25 -25.48
CA PRO A 117 24.42 15.71 -26.57
C PRO A 117 25.15 14.40 -26.24
N ASP A 118 25.47 14.14 -24.97
CA ASP A 118 26.16 12.95 -24.49
C ASP A 118 25.24 11.83 -23.97
N GLY A 119 23.93 12.06 -23.88
CA GLY A 119 22.95 11.05 -23.51
C GLY A 119 21.75 11.60 -22.71
N TYR A 120 21.13 10.71 -21.94
CA TYR A 120 19.95 11.03 -21.13
C TYR A 120 20.35 11.22 -19.66
N HIS A 121 20.01 12.36 -19.09
CA HIS A 121 20.41 12.74 -17.73
C HIS A 121 19.21 12.85 -16.82
N PHE A 122 19.26 12.18 -15.67
CA PHE A 122 18.15 12.22 -14.73
C PHE A 122 17.89 13.65 -14.21
N VAL A 123 16.64 14.08 -14.31
CA VAL A 123 16.15 15.37 -13.82
C VAL A 123 15.51 15.18 -12.45
N ARG A 124 14.42 14.39 -12.40
CA ARG A 124 13.59 14.19 -11.20
C ARG A 124 12.61 13.03 -11.41
N SER A 125 12.19 12.41 -10.31
CA SER A 125 11.03 11.52 -10.28
C SER A 125 9.75 12.31 -9.99
N VAL A 126 8.71 12.07 -10.79
CA VAL A 126 7.39 12.69 -10.65
C VAL A 126 6.34 11.62 -10.37
N ALA A 127 5.33 11.98 -9.59
CA ALA A 127 4.23 11.08 -9.30
C ALA A 127 2.92 11.86 -9.09
N ALA A 128 1.82 11.29 -9.53
CA ALA A 128 0.50 11.87 -9.33
C ALA A 128 -0.55 10.79 -9.14
N ARG A 129 -1.67 11.20 -8.56
CA ARG A 129 -2.88 10.41 -8.41
C ARG A 129 -4.09 11.21 -8.82
N THR A 130 -5.07 10.55 -9.40
CA THR A 130 -6.42 11.11 -9.58
C THR A 130 -7.48 10.08 -9.22
N SER A 131 -8.63 10.56 -8.77
CA SER A 131 -9.81 9.71 -8.54
C SER A 131 -11.08 10.54 -8.69
N ALA A 132 -12.13 9.94 -9.23
CA ALA A 132 -13.45 10.54 -9.30
C ALA A 132 -14.53 9.49 -9.11
N ARG A 133 -15.64 9.91 -8.50
CA ARG A 133 -16.88 9.13 -8.48
C ARG A 133 -17.65 9.37 -9.76
N ALA A 134 -18.12 8.32 -10.39
CA ALA A 134 -18.99 8.38 -11.56
C ALA A 134 -19.95 7.19 -11.57
N MET A 135 -21.04 7.31 -12.35
CA MET A 135 -21.92 6.18 -12.66
C MET A 135 -21.32 5.26 -13.72
N GLU A 136 -20.45 5.80 -14.58
CA GLU A 136 -19.72 5.08 -15.62
C GLU A 136 -18.24 5.46 -15.47
N THR A 137 -17.48 4.66 -14.72
CA THR A 137 -16.08 4.97 -14.42
C THR A 137 -15.13 4.57 -15.52
N THR A 138 -15.47 3.58 -16.36
CA THR A 138 -14.53 3.04 -17.34
C THR A 138 -14.17 4.10 -18.37
N ALA A 139 -15.17 4.88 -18.81
CA ALA A 139 -14.96 6.01 -19.73
C ALA A 139 -14.12 7.16 -19.13
N GLN A 140 -14.01 7.27 -17.81
CA GLN A 140 -13.26 8.34 -17.14
C GLN A 140 -11.75 8.07 -17.13
N HIS A 141 -11.29 6.85 -17.40
CA HIS A 141 -9.87 6.52 -17.29
C HIS A 141 -8.98 7.32 -18.26
N ALA A 142 -9.45 7.63 -19.47
CA ALA A 142 -8.71 8.49 -20.40
C ALA A 142 -8.50 9.90 -19.83
N VAL A 143 -9.54 10.47 -19.20
CA VAL A 143 -9.49 11.78 -18.53
C VAL A 143 -8.56 11.74 -17.32
N HIS A 144 -8.58 10.65 -16.56
CA HIS A 144 -7.68 10.46 -15.43
C HIS A 144 -6.22 10.37 -15.87
N ILE A 145 -5.92 9.65 -16.94
CA ILE A 145 -4.55 9.52 -17.47
C ILE A 145 -4.03 10.86 -18.00
N SER A 146 -4.83 11.62 -18.75
CA SER A 146 -4.41 12.94 -19.22
C SER A 146 -4.14 13.89 -18.04
N ARG A 147 -5.02 13.91 -17.03
CA ARG A 147 -4.82 14.70 -15.82
C ARG A 147 -3.58 14.26 -15.01
N LEU A 148 -3.29 12.97 -14.95
CA LEU A 148 -2.08 12.47 -14.31
C LEU A 148 -0.81 12.93 -15.01
N LEU A 149 -0.78 12.82 -16.34
CA LEU A 149 0.33 13.30 -17.16
C LEU A 149 0.52 14.80 -16.97
N GLN A 150 -0.57 15.58 -17.02
CA GLN A 150 -0.54 17.02 -16.74
C GLN A 150 0.03 17.31 -15.35
N ASN A 151 -0.47 16.66 -14.30
CA ASN A 151 -0.01 16.88 -12.93
C ASN A 151 1.47 16.50 -12.74
N CYS A 152 1.94 15.44 -13.40
CA CYS A 152 3.33 15.03 -13.35
C CYS A 152 4.24 16.00 -14.10
N LEU A 153 3.84 16.44 -15.29
CA LEU A 153 4.59 17.41 -16.08
C LEU A 153 4.60 18.80 -15.42
N PHE A 154 3.52 19.18 -14.72
CA PHE A 154 3.46 20.41 -13.97
C PHE A 154 4.52 20.46 -12.86
N GLN A 155 4.88 19.32 -12.24
CA GLN A 155 5.96 19.25 -11.24
C GLN A 155 7.34 19.60 -11.83
N LEU A 156 7.50 19.58 -13.16
CA LEU A 156 8.75 19.93 -13.84
C LEU A 156 8.90 21.42 -14.09
N THR A 157 7.84 22.22 -13.94
CA THR A 157 7.89 23.68 -14.13
C THR A 157 8.83 24.39 -13.15
N SER A 158 9.14 23.75 -12.02
CA SER A 158 10.07 24.24 -10.99
C SER A 158 11.36 23.41 -10.90
N SER A 159 11.65 22.60 -11.92
CA SER A 159 12.87 21.78 -11.94
C SER A 159 14.12 22.64 -12.16
N ASP A 160 15.20 22.27 -11.47
CA ASP A 160 16.54 22.81 -11.73
C ASP A 160 17.18 22.01 -12.88
N TRP A 161 16.96 22.47 -14.10
CA TRP A 161 17.52 21.86 -15.31
C TRP A 161 19.06 21.90 -15.34
N ALA A 162 19.70 22.88 -14.68
CA ALA A 162 21.15 22.92 -14.60
C ALA A 162 21.69 21.74 -13.77
N HIS A 163 20.95 21.31 -12.74
CA HIS A 163 21.31 20.14 -11.94
C HIS A 163 21.28 18.83 -12.72
N ALA A 164 20.41 18.70 -13.74
CA ALA A 164 20.35 17.50 -14.57
C ALA A 164 21.71 17.20 -15.23
N ARG A 165 22.46 18.22 -15.64
CA ARG A 165 23.82 18.08 -16.22
C ARG A 165 24.84 17.46 -15.27
N LEU A 166 24.57 17.44 -13.96
CA LEU A 166 25.43 16.80 -12.97
C LEU A 166 25.13 15.30 -12.82
N SER A 167 23.97 14.84 -13.31
CA SER A 167 23.62 13.42 -13.35
C SER A 167 24.45 12.70 -14.41
N ALA A 168 24.83 11.46 -14.14
CA ALA A 168 25.56 10.65 -15.12
C ALA A 168 24.68 10.33 -16.34
N ALA A 169 25.24 10.47 -17.54
CA ALA A 169 24.59 10.11 -18.80
C ALA A 169 24.14 8.64 -18.82
N ARG A 170 23.01 8.40 -19.48
CA ARG A 170 22.43 7.08 -19.75
C ARG A 170 22.17 6.94 -21.24
N SER A 171 22.22 5.71 -21.74
CA SER A 171 21.64 5.38 -23.04
C SER A 171 20.13 5.16 -22.92
N LEU A 172 19.40 5.30 -24.03
CA LEU A 172 17.95 5.07 -24.06
C LEU A 172 17.58 3.67 -23.52
N ALA A 173 18.37 2.64 -23.87
CA ALA A 173 18.16 1.27 -23.43
C ALA A 173 18.34 1.08 -21.91
N GLN A 174 19.16 1.92 -21.27
CA GLN A 174 19.38 1.86 -19.81
C GLN A 174 18.20 2.44 -19.02
N LEU A 175 17.42 3.36 -19.60
CA LEU A 175 16.36 4.07 -18.85
C LEU A 175 15.33 3.12 -18.25
N ALA A 176 14.94 2.07 -18.97
CA ALA A 176 13.94 1.10 -18.54
C ALA A 176 14.31 0.37 -17.23
N THR A 177 15.60 0.17 -16.97
CA THR A 177 16.12 -0.51 -15.76
C THR A 177 16.86 0.40 -14.80
N ASP A 178 17.10 1.66 -15.18
CA ASP A 178 17.77 2.63 -14.32
C ASP A 178 16.98 2.85 -13.01
N ASN A 179 17.69 3.21 -11.95
CA ASN A 179 17.09 3.58 -10.67
C ASN A 179 17.87 4.76 -10.08
N PRO A 180 17.71 5.95 -10.66
CA PRO A 180 18.53 7.11 -10.31
C PRO A 180 18.28 7.55 -8.86
N VAL A 181 17.08 7.28 -8.32
CA VAL A 181 16.75 7.53 -6.90
C VAL A 181 17.58 6.67 -5.94
N ALA A 182 18.31 5.66 -6.41
CA ALA A 182 19.21 4.89 -5.56
C ALA A 182 20.61 5.51 -5.43
N ILE A 183 21.04 6.41 -6.34
CA ILE A 183 22.44 6.83 -6.46
C ILE A 183 22.52 8.35 -6.70
N GLN A 184 23.08 9.09 -5.75
CA GLN A 184 23.37 10.52 -5.90
C GLN A 184 24.51 10.75 -6.91
N PRO A 185 24.63 11.97 -7.50
CA PRO A 185 25.74 12.35 -8.37
C PRO A 185 27.13 12.14 -7.75
N THR A 186 27.23 12.18 -6.42
CA THR A 186 28.47 11.91 -5.67
C THR A 186 28.83 10.41 -5.59
N GLY A 187 28.06 9.53 -6.21
CA GLY A 187 28.16 8.08 -6.06
C GLY A 187 27.60 7.55 -4.73
N LYS A 188 27.16 8.43 -3.81
CA LYS A 188 26.55 8.03 -2.54
C LYS A 188 25.12 7.55 -2.77
N LYS A 189 24.72 6.45 -2.14
CA LYS A 189 23.33 6.00 -2.21
C LYS A 189 22.41 7.11 -1.67
N GLN A 190 21.40 7.51 -2.43
CA GLN A 190 20.43 8.50 -1.95
C GLN A 190 19.79 7.94 -0.68
N SER A 191 19.76 8.76 0.37
CA SER A 191 19.18 8.31 1.63
C SER A 191 17.69 8.04 1.39
N LEU A 192 17.20 6.87 1.81
CA LEU A 192 15.78 6.56 1.86
C LEU A 192 14.97 7.73 2.49
N PRO A 193 13.68 7.90 2.17
CA PRO A 193 12.80 8.84 2.86
C PRO A 193 13.02 8.85 4.38
N ALA A 194 12.95 10.02 5.02
CA ALA A 194 13.23 10.16 6.46
C ALA A 194 12.36 9.22 7.31
N ILE A 195 11.12 9.01 6.88
CA ILE A 195 10.15 8.12 7.51
C ILE A 195 10.57 6.65 7.54
N LEU A 196 11.46 6.21 6.64
CA LEU A 196 12.00 4.84 6.60
C LEU A 196 13.29 4.68 7.41
N ARG A 197 13.95 5.77 7.77
CA ARG A 197 15.25 5.76 8.46
C ARG A 197 15.17 6.19 9.92
N LYS A 198 14.27 7.11 10.24
CA LYS A 198 14.12 7.68 11.58
C LYS A 198 12.97 7.00 12.33
N ALA A 199 12.96 7.15 13.65
CA ALA A 199 11.78 6.82 14.44
C ALA A 199 10.59 7.71 14.03
N PRO A 200 9.34 7.22 14.07
CA PRO A 200 8.16 8.03 13.81
C PRO A 200 8.10 9.23 14.75
N ARG A 201 7.81 10.42 14.20
CA ARG A 201 7.52 11.59 15.05
C ARG A 201 6.04 11.63 15.37
N ARG A 202 5.72 11.92 16.64
CA ARG A 202 4.34 12.11 17.10
C ARG A 202 3.72 13.33 16.40
N GLY A 203 2.47 13.19 15.96
CA GLY A 203 1.68 14.28 15.40
C GLY A 203 0.83 13.85 14.20
N VAL A 204 0.30 14.83 13.47
CA VAL A 204 -0.62 14.64 12.34
C VAL A 204 0.07 14.92 11.01
N TYR A 205 -0.09 14.04 10.03
CA TYR A 205 0.34 14.24 8.65
C TYR A 205 -0.87 14.61 7.79
N TYR A 206 -0.89 15.82 7.23
CA TYR A 206 -1.97 16.30 6.37
C TYR A 206 -1.84 15.79 4.94
N ASN A 207 -0.61 15.53 4.49
CA ASN A 207 -0.32 15.01 3.17
C ASN A 207 0.83 14.00 3.20
N PHE A 208 1.06 13.37 2.05
CA PHE A 208 2.05 12.31 1.90
C PHE A 208 3.48 12.85 1.95
N GLU A 209 3.72 14.07 1.50
CA GLU A 209 5.03 14.73 1.51
C GLU A 209 5.51 14.95 2.95
N GLN A 210 4.62 15.42 3.84
CA GLN A 210 4.88 15.52 5.28
C GLN A 210 5.21 14.16 5.88
N PHE A 211 4.48 13.11 5.48
CA PHE A 211 4.76 11.75 5.92
C PHE A 211 6.15 11.29 5.48
N LEU A 212 6.50 11.41 4.19
CA LEU A 212 7.83 11.04 3.68
C LEU A 212 8.98 11.76 4.38
N ALA A 213 8.77 13.06 4.65
CA ALA A 213 9.72 13.91 5.36
C ALA A 213 9.78 13.63 6.88
N ASN A 214 8.83 12.86 7.43
CA ASN A 214 8.63 12.68 8.86
C ASN A 214 8.53 14.05 9.56
N LEU A 215 7.66 14.91 9.04
CA LEU A 215 7.39 16.28 9.54
C LEU A 215 5.89 16.44 9.84
N PRO A 216 5.37 15.78 10.89
CA PRO A 216 3.98 15.97 11.27
C PRO A 216 3.76 17.34 11.92
N ASP A 217 2.51 17.79 11.96
CA ASP A 217 2.05 18.83 12.85
C ASP A 217 2.05 18.31 14.30
N THR A 218 2.99 18.85 15.08
CA THR A 218 3.19 18.51 16.49
C THR A 218 2.38 19.37 17.45
N THR A 219 1.63 20.35 16.96
CA THR A 219 0.78 21.23 17.79
C THR A 219 -0.53 20.55 18.18
N LEU A 220 -0.88 19.45 17.48
CA LEU A 220 -2.07 18.67 17.71
C LEU A 220 -1.79 17.44 18.56
N PHE A 221 -2.67 17.19 19.54
CA PHE A 221 -2.63 15.99 20.35
C PHE A 221 -3.51 14.92 19.73
N VAL A 222 -2.90 13.79 19.37
CA VAL A 222 -3.60 12.62 18.87
C VAL A 222 -3.72 11.56 19.96
N ARG A 223 -4.92 11.04 20.15
CA ARG A 223 -5.22 9.85 20.95
C ARG A 223 -5.79 8.77 20.04
N THR A 224 -5.43 7.52 20.30
CA THR A 224 -5.96 6.36 19.60
C THR A 224 -7.09 5.75 20.43
N ASP A 225 -8.22 5.50 19.78
CA ASP A 225 -9.32 4.74 20.35
C ASP A 225 -9.60 3.52 19.47
N THR A 226 -9.60 2.33 20.07
CA THR A 226 -9.82 1.08 19.35
C THR A 226 -11.30 0.89 19.13
N ILE A 227 -11.73 0.84 17.87
CA ILE A 227 -13.14 0.71 17.52
C ILE A 227 -13.53 -0.74 17.30
N SER A 228 -14.56 -1.19 18.04
CA SER A 228 -15.23 -2.46 17.73
C SER A 228 -15.99 -2.34 16.41
N PRO A 229 -15.74 -3.23 15.43
CA PRO A 229 -16.40 -3.17 14.13
C PRO A 229 -17.93 -3.29 14.19
N ARG A 230 -18.65 -2.39 13.50
CA ARG A 230 -19.98 -2.70 12.93
C ARG A 230 -19.80 -3.18 11.49
N LEU A 231 -19.27 -4.39 11.31
CA LEU A 231 -19.08 -4.97 9.97
C LEU A 231 -20.38 -5.60 9.45
N PRO A 232 -20.63 -5.51 8.13
CA PRO A 232 -21.83 -6.07 7.52
C PRO A 232 -21.82 -7.60 7.44
N GLY A 233 -20.65 -8.23 7.33
CA GLY A 233 -20.50 -9.69 7.24
C GLY A 233 -20.31 -10.35 8.60
N VAL A 234 -21.03 -11.45 8.86
CA VAL A 234 -20.89 -12.28 10.08
C VAL A 234 -19.46 -12.82 10.21
N ASN A 235 -18.89 -13.31 9.11
CA ASN A 235 -17.53 -13.83 9.07
C ASN A 235 -16.49 -12.74 9.33
N ALA A 236 -16.70 -11.53 8.79
CA ALA A 236 -15.78 -10.42 8.96
C ALA A 236 -15.56 -10.09 10.44
N ARG A 237 -16.60 -10.12 11.29
CA ARG A 237 -16.44 -9.83 12.73
C ARG A 237 -15.43 -10.78 13.40
N GLY A 238 -15.49 -12.08 13.10
CA GLY A 238 -14.55 -13.06 13.66
C GLY A 238 -13.12 -12.86 13.13
N LEU A 239 -12.99 -12.55 11.84
CA LEU A 239 -11.68 -12.33 11.21
C LEU A 239 -10.97 -11.07 11.72
N TRP A 240 -11.71 -10.04 12.14
CA TRP A 240 -11.12 -8.82 12.72
C TRP A 240 -10.77 -8.95 14.21
N GLN A 241 -11.00 -10.11 14.85
CA GLN A 241 -10.69 -10.29 16.26
C GLN A 241 -9.19 -10.09 16.50
N GLY A 242 -8.87 -9.05 17.28
CA GLY A 242 -7.51 -8.65 17.63
C GLY A 242 -6.72 -7.91 16.53
N VAL A 243 -7.40 -7.46 15.47
CA VAL A 243 -6.84 -6.51 14.51
C VAL A 243 -7.24 -5.10 14.93
N ALA A 244 -6.24 -4.29 15.31
CA ALA A 244 -6.48 -2.93 15.76
C ALA A 244 -7.05 -2.06 14.62
N ARG A 245 -8.28 -1.57 14.82
CA ARG A 245 -8.88 -0.50 14.02
C ARG A 245 -8.93 0.73 14.88
N ILE A 246 -8.35 1.82 14.38
CA ILE A 246 -8.18 3.02 15.19
C ILE A 246 -9.09 4.13 14.69
N ARG A 247 -9.83 4.71 15.63
CA ARG A 247 -10.34 6.07 15.50
C ARG A 247 -9.32 7.00 16.12
N ALA A 248 -8.83 7.95 15.33
CA ALA A 248 -8.06 9.04 15.88
C ALA A 248 -9.02 10.00 16.62
N GLU A 249 -8.61 10.47 17.78
CA GLU A 249 -9.19 11.65 18.42
C GLU A 249 -8.12 12.73 18.43
N ILE A 250 -8.37 13.82 17.69
CA ILE A 250 -7.41 14.90 17.53
C ILE A 250 -7.94 16.12 18.27
N THR A 251 -7.09 16.70 19.11
CA THR A 251 -7.40 17.90 19.90
C THR A 251 -6.34 18.97 19.68
N ASP A 252 -6.76 20.23 19.65
CA ASP A 252 -5.83 21.36 19.64
C ASP A 252 -5.19 21.59 21.03
N SER A 253 -4.29 22.57 21.13
CA SER A 253 -3.64 22.93 22.39
C SER A 253 -4.59 23.42 23.49
N ARG A 254 -5.85 23.75 23.14
CA ARG A 254 -6.91 24.15 24.08
C ARG A 254 -7.83 22.97 24.45
N GLY A 255 -7.54 21.77 23.97
CA GLY A 255 -8.37 20.58 24.18
C GLY A 255 -9.62 20.53 23.31
N LYS A 256 -9.79 21.43 22.33
CA LYS A 256 -10.94 21.40 21.41
C LYS A 256 -10.77 20.24 20.43
N ARG A 257 -11.76 19.35 20.38
CA ARG A 257 -11.82 18.26 19.40
C ARG A 257 -11.94 18.82 17.99
N LEU A 258 -11.07 18.37 17.09
CA LEU A 258 -11.10 18.71 15.67
C LEU A 258 -11.82 17.59 14.88
N SER A 259 -12.61 17.98 13.89
CA SER A 259 -13.18 17.03 12.92
C SER A 259 -12.08 16.59 11.96
N ILE A 260 -11.99 15.28 11.73
CA ILE A 260 -10.88 14.60 11.04
C ILE A 260 -11.16 14.46 9.54
N ASP A 261 -12.41 14.70 9.17
CA ASP A 261 -13.13 14.05 8.09
C ASP A 261 -12.60 14.38 6.69
N LYS A 262 -11.69 15.35 6.55
CA LYS A 262 -11.19 15.81 5.23
C LYS A 262 -9.72 16.21 5.15
N MET A 263 -8.98 16.28 6.26
CA MET A 263 -7.65 16.89 6.24
C MET A 263 -6.50 15.95 6.64
N VAL A 264 -6.77 14.82 7.28
CA VAL A 264 -5.72 14.00 7.88
C VAL A 264 -5.43 12.77 7.04
N TRP A 265 -4.31 12.80 6.31
CA TRP A 265 -3.80 11.66 5.56
C TRP A 265 -3.37 10.52 6.49
N GLY A 266 -2.71 10.85 7.60
CA GLY A 266 -2.22 9.88 8.57
C GLY A 266 -1.77 10.55 9.86
N PHE A 267 -1.36 9.78 10.85
CA PHE A 267 -0.79 10.31 12.09
C PHE A 267 0.19 9.32 12.71
N SER A 268 0.92 9.77 13.74
CA SER A 268 1.72 8.90 14.58
C SER A 268 1.60 9.31 16.04
N ASP A 269 1.59 8.32 16.94
CA ASP A 269 1.68 8.53 18.38
C ASP A 269 3.14 8.65 18.88
N GLY A 270 4.13 8.55 17.96
CA GLY A 270 5.56 8.53 18.25
C GLY A 270 6.18 7.14 18.29
N GLN A 271 5.36 6.08 18.35
CA GLN A 271 5.81 4.68 18.30
C GLN A 271 5.30 3.99 17.05
N GLN A 272 4.01 4.13 16.77
CA GLN A 272 3.29 3.53 15.65
C GLN A 272 2.83 4.63 14.69
N MET A 273 2.84 4.31 13.39
CA MET A 273 2.27 5.17 12.35
C MET A 273 0.94 4.58 11.89
N TYR A 274 0.03 5.46 11.50
CA TYR A 274 -1.29 5.10 11.04
C TYR A 274 -1.63 5.87 9.77
N VAL A 275 -2.26 5.20 8.82
CA VAL A 275 -2.72 5.81 7.56
C VAL A 275 -4.23 5.64 7.43
N GLN A 276 -4.87 6.62 6.79
CA GLN A 276 -6.29 6.57 6.53
C GLN A 276 -6.62 5.58 5.40
N GLN A 277 -7.61 4.73 5.63
CA GLN A 277 -8.30 3.98 4.59
C GLN A 277 -9.81 4.10 4.82
N GLY A 278 -10.53 4.69 3.86
CA GLY A 278 -11.92 5.06 4.05
C GLY A 278 -12.09 6.06 5.20
N LYS A 279 -12.85 5.70 6.24
CA LYS A 279 -13.12 6.56 7.41
C LYS A 279 -12.32 6.16 8.66
N GLN A 280 -11.33 5.29 8.50
CA GLN A 280 -10.63 4.66 9.61
C GLN A 280 -9.13 4.71 9.41
N TYR A 281 -8.40 4.50 10.51
CA TYR A 281 -6.96 4.48 10.51
C TYR A 281 -6.45 3.08 10.85
N PHE A 282 -5.43 2.66 10.11
CA PHE A 282 -4.83 1.35 10.24
C PHE A 282 -3.33 1.48 10.51
N PRO A 283 -2.76 0.64 11.39
CA PRO A 283 -1.34 0.69 11.69
C PRO A 283 -0.49 0.30 10.49
N LEU A 284 0.52 1.12 10.19
CA LEU A 284 1.55 0.83 9.19
C LEU A 284 2.69 0.00 9.78
N ALA A 285 2.95 -1.17 9.20
CA ALA A 285 4.15 -1.96 9.45
C ALA A 285 5.24 -1.60 8.44
N ARG A 286 6.46 -1.32 8.90
CA ARG A 286 7.59 -1.01 8.02
C ARG A 286 8.12 -2.30 7.39
N GLN A 287 8.31 -2.31 6.06
CA GLN A 287 8.70 -3.46 5.24
C GLN A 287 9.92 -3.09 4.39
N GLY A 288 11.13 -3.29 4.90
CA GLY A 288 12.35 -2.75 4.26
C GLY A 288 12.25 -1.27 3.86
N SER A 289 12.00 -1.04 2.57
CA SER A 289 11.89 0.26 1.88
C SER A 289 10.45 0.78 1.68
N PHE A 290 9.43 0.14 2.24
CA PHE A 290 8.03 0.56 2.13
C PHE A 290 7.24 0.27 3.41
N PHE A 291 5.92 0.48 3.39
CA PHE A 291 5.04 0.12 4.49
C PHE A 291 3.89 -0.77 4.02
N THR A 292 3.40 -1.64 4.90
CA THR A 292 2.16 -2.40 4.73
C THR A 292 1.17 -2.11 5.85
N LEU A 293 -0.09 -2.50 5.66
CA LEU A 293 -1.10 -2.54 6.71
C LEU A 293 -2.07 -3.70 6.47
N ILE A 294 -2.84 -4.06 7.50
CA ILE A 294 -4.05 -4.88 7.34
C ILE A 294 -5.24 -3.93 7.36
N GLY A 295 -5.87 -3.77 6.20
CA GLY A 295 -7.00 -2.88 5.98
C GLY A 295 -8.29 -3.64 5.69
N GLU A 296 -9.34 -2.91 5.34
CA GLU A 296 -10.61 -3.49 4.91
C GLU A 296 -10.56 -3.87 3.43
N LYS A 297 -10.89 -5.13 3.13
CA LYS A 297 -11.13 -5.59 1.77
C LYS A 297 -12.23 -4.73 1.15
N PRO A 298 -12.04 -4.22 -0.09
CA PRO A 298 -13.08 -3.47 -0.79
C PRO A 298 -14.36 -4.28 -0.97
N LEU A 299 -15.40 -3.64 -1.51
CA LEU A 299 -16.67 -4.28 -1.82
C LEU A 299 -16.47 -5.53 -2.67
N ASP A 300 -17.05 -6.66 -2.24
CA ASP A 300 -17.02 -7.89 -3.01
C ASP A 300 -17.99 -7.81 -4.20
N VAL A 301 -17.44 -7.42 -5.36
CA VAL A 301 -18.19 -7.28 -6.61
C VAL A 301 -18.86 -8.60 -7.02
N GLY A 302 -18.22 -9.73 -6.78
CA GLY A 302 -18.76 -11.05 -7.11
C GLY A 302 -19.99 -11.37 -6.27
N TYR A 303 -19.93 -11.10 -4.97
CA TYR A 303 -21.07 -11.23 -4.07
C TYR A 303 -22.21 -10.27 -4.45
N GLN A 304 -21.94 -8.97 -4.65
CA GLN A 304 -22.98 -8.00 -5.01
C GLN A 304 -23.68 -8.34 -6.34
N ARG A 305 -22.91 -8.86 -7.31
CA ARG A 305 -23.47 -9.33 -8.57
C ARG A 305 -24.39 -10.52 -8.37
N ALA A 306 -23.92 -11.56 -7.69
CA ALA A 306 -24.72 -12.75 -7.43
C ALA A 306 -26.00 -12.40 -6.64
N ARG A 307 -25.92 -11.39 -5.76
CA ARG A 307 -27.06 -10.87 -4.99
C ARG A 307 -28.09 -10.20 -5.88
N THR A 308 -27.64 -9.34 -6.78
CA THR A 308 -28.47 -8.66 -7.77
C THR A 308 -29.14 -9.66 -8.72
N GLU A 309 -28.40 -10.66 -9.22
CA GLU A 309 -28.94 -11.74 -10.07
C GLU A 309 -29.96 -12.62 -9.35
N ALA A 310 -29.76 -12.88 -8.05
CA ALA A 310 -30.72 -13.62 -7.25
C ALA A 310 -32.02 -12.83 -7.05
N TYR A 311 -31.93 -11.53 -6.73
CA TYR A 311 -33.12 -10.66 -6.63
C TYR A 311 -33.90 -10.55 -7.93
N ALA A 312 -33.20 -10.41 -9.07
CA ALA A 312 -33.84 -10.35 -10.38
C ALA A 312 -34.62 -11.64 -10.71
N ARG A 313 -34.19 -12.80 -10.20
CA ARG A 313 -34.87 -14.08 -10.41
C ARG A 313 -36.06 -14.29 -9.49
N THR A 314 -35.98 -13.88 -8.23
CA THR A 314 -37.01 -14.18 -7.23
C THR A 314 -38.10 -13.12 -7.11
N GLY A 315 -37.86 -11.88 -7.53
CA GLY A 315 -38.80 -10.75 -7.39
C GLY A 315 -39.12 -10.32 -5.96
N VAL A 316 -38.69 -11.10 -4.95
CA VAL A 316 -38.93 -10.85 -3.52
C VAL A 316 -37.62 -10.44 -2.82
N LEU A 317 -37.64 -9.27 -2.18
CA LEU A 317 -36.59 -8.77 -1.30
C LEU A 317 -36.55 -9.59 0.00
N GLY A 318 -35.65 -10.58 0.11
CA GLY A 318 -35.25 -11.12 1.43
C GLY A 318 -35.05 -12.63 1.57
N VAL A 319 -35.46 -13.47 0.59
CA VAL A 319 -35.44 -14.94 0.73
C VAL A 319 -34.40 -15.62 -0.18
N ALA A 320 -33.66 -14.86 -0.97
CA ALA A 320 -32.64 -15.42 -1.85
C ALA A 320 -31.47 -16.00 -1.05
N THR A 321 -31.42 -17.33 -0.89
CA THR A 321 -30.27 -18.04 -0.36
C THR A 321 -29.11 -17.92 -1.34
N MET A 322 -28.07 -17.22 -0.94
CA MET A 322 -26.85 -17.07 -1.73
C MET A 322 -25.83 -18.13 -1.34
N SER A 323 -25.24 -18.81 -2.33
CA SER A 323 -24.14 -19.75 -2.10
C SER A 323 -22.79 -19.06 -1.95
N THR A 324 -22.67 -17.79 -2.34
CA THR A 324 -21.43 -17.01 -2.24
C THR A 324 -21.38 -16.24 -0.92
N SER A 325 -20.23 -16.29 -0.24
CA SER A 325 -19.99 -15.50 0.96
C SER A 325 -19.68 -14.05 0.61
N ASP A 326 -20.15 -13.10 1.43
CA ASP A 326 -19.76 -11.69 1.31
C ASP A 326 -18.41 -11.46 1.99
N HIS A 327 -17.36 -11.25 1.18
CA HIS A 327 -16.02 -10.96 1.70
C HIS A 327 -15.77 -9.45 1.91
N THR A 328 -16.80 -8.60 1.78
CA THR A 328 -16.68 -7.15 1.97
C THR A 328 -16.23 -6.82 3.38
N GLY A 329 -15.17 -6.01 3.49
CA GLY A 329 -14.65 -5.55 4.77
C GLY A 329 -13.96 -6.64 5.59
N GLU A 330 -13.66 -7.81 5.03
CA GLU A 330 -12.70 -8.75 5.63
C GLU A 330 -11.30 -8.13 5.73
N PRO A 331 -10.44 -8.58 6.66
CA PRO A 331 -9.07 -8.09 6.73
C PRO A 331 -8.29 -8.47 5.48
N MET A 332 -7.62 -7.49 4.88
CA MET A 332 -6.80 -7.68 3.69
C MET A 332 -5.49 -6.91 3.82
N PRO A 333 -4.36 -7.51 3.45
CA PRO A 333 -3.09 -6.80 3.37
C PRO A 333 -3.05 -5.75 2.25
N PHE A 334 -2.51 -4.57 2.57
CA PHE A 334 -2.21 -3.50 1.61
C PHE A 334 -0.76 -3.04 1.77
N ALA A 335 -0.19 -2.51 0.69
CA ALA A 335 1.08 -1.81 0.69
C ALA A 335 0.86 -0.34 0.38
N LEU A 336 1.61 0.51 1.07
CA LEU A 336 1.71 1.94 0.79
C LEU A 336 2.74 2.17 -0.32
N ASP A 337 2.30 2.72 -1.43
CA ASP A 337 3.18 3.17 -2.50
C ASP A 337 3.99 4.39 -2.02
N MET A 338 5.30 4.22 -1.91
CA MET A 338 6.20 5.26 -1.39
C MET A 338 6.39 6.45 -2.36
N ARG A 339 5.80 6.41 -3.56
CA ARG A 339 5.84 7.50 -4.55
C ARG A 339 4.54 8.29 -4.58
N THR A 340 3.39 7.63 -4.48
CA THR A 340 2.08 8.28 -4.63
C THR A 340 1.31 8.41 -3.31
N GLY A 341 1.72 7.70 -2.26
CA GLY A 341 1.00 7.64 -0.99
C GLY A 341 -0.30 6.81 -1.04
N GLN A 342 -0.51 6.04 -2.10
CA GLN A 342 -1.70 5.20 -2.27
C GLN A 342 -1.54 3.85 -1.60
N LEU A 343 -2.66 3.31 -1.11
CA LEU A 343 -2.78 1.92 -0.68
C LEU A 343 -3.23 1.04 -1.84
N ALA A 344 -2.49 -0.03 -2.09
CA ALA A 344 -2.85 -1.06 -3.06
C ALA A 344 -2.86 -2.44 -2.37
N PRO A 345 -3.70 -3.39 -2.83
CA PRO A 345 -3.63 -4.79 -2.44
C PRO A 345 -2.19 -5.30 -2.38
N PHE A 346 -1.84 -5.98 -1.28
CA PHE A 346 -0.52 -6.57 -1.11
C PHE A 346 -0.64 -8.07 -0.81
N PRO A 347 -0.05 -8.94 -1.63
CA PRO A 347 0.75 -8.59 -2.78
C PRO A 347 -0.14 -8.17 -3.98
N ASP A 348 0.48 -7.47 -4.92
CA ASP A 348 -0.24 -6.86 -6.04
C ASP A 348 -0.73 -7.94 -7.02
N PRO A 349 -2.06 -8.08 -7.24
CA PRO A 349 -2.60 -9.14 -8.11
C PRO A 349 -2.19 -8.99 -9.58
N LEU A 350 -1.74 -7.79 -10.00
CA LEU A 350 -1.31 -7.52 -11.37
C LEU A 350 0.18 -7.75 -11.61
N ARG A 351 0.97 -7.97 -10.55
CA ARG A 351 2.40 -8.22 -10.69
C ARG A 351 2.69 -9.67 -10.34
N PRO A 352 3.41 -10.40 -11.20
CA PRO A 352 3.92 -11.71 -10.82
C PRO A 352 4.79 -11.53 -9.58
N TYR A 353 4.52 -12.32 -8.54
CA TYR A 353 5.35 -12.31 -7.35
C TYR A 353 6.77 -12.72 -7.74
N PRO A 354 7.81 -12.07 -7.19
CA PRO A 354 9.15 -12.60 -7.36
C PRO A 354 9.13 -14.06 -6.91
N ALA A 355 9.64 -14.97 -7.74
CA ALA A 355 9.63 -16.41 -7.51
C ALA A 355 10.52 -16.86 -6.33
N ARG A 356 10.88 -15.96 -5.41
CA ARG A 356 11.75 -16.23 -4.29
C ARG A 356 10.95 -16.63 -3.06
N ALA A 357 11.45 -17.67 -2.39
CA ALA A 357 11.04 -18.08 -1.06
C ALA A 357 11.62 -17.11 -0.01
N ASP A 358 11.13 -15.88 0.00
CA ASP A 358 11.46 -14.93 1.06
C ASP A 358 10.67 -15.36 2.31
N THR A 359 11.24 -16.28 3.09
CA THR A 359 10.66 -16.82 4.32
C THR A 359 10.85 -15.80 5.44
N ALA A 360 9.76 -15.23 5.95
CA ALA A 360 9.85 -14.37 7.12
C ALA A 360 10.03 -15.21 8.39
N SER A 361 10.76 -14.66 9.35
CA SER A 361 10.85 -15.22 10.71
C SER A 361 10.16 -14.29 11.69
N VAL A 362 9.26 -14.86 12.49
CA VAL A 362 8.57 -14.16 13.57
C VAL A 362 8.98 -14.79 14.89
N TYR A 363 9.66 -14.01 15.72
CA TYR A 363 10.06 -14.40 17.06
C TYR A 363 9.00 -13.91 18.04
N ILE A 364 8.37 -14.87 18.71
CA ILE A 364 7.37 -14.62 19.72
C ILE A 364 8.00 -14.92 21.06
N TYR A 365 7.98 -13.98 22.00
CA TYR A 365 8.64 -14.17 23.29
C TYR A 365 7.82 -13.65 24.45
N ARG A 366 8.10 -14.20 25.63
CA ARG A 366 7.47 -13.83 26.88
C ARG A 366 8.54 -13.58 27.93
N GLN A 367 8.55 -12.39 28.51
CA GLN A 367 9.46 -12.06 29.61
C GLN A 367 8.95 -12.66 30.92
N ALA A 368 9.81 -12.68 31.95
CA ALA A 368 9.41 -13.02 33.31
C ALA A 368 8.16 -12.22 33.73
N ASP A 369 7.14 -12.92 34.18
CA ASP A 369 5.95 -12.33 34.80
C ASP A 369 5.50 -13.18 36.00
N THR A 370 4.43 -12.76 36.66
CA THR A 370 3.92 -13.43 37.88
C THR A 370 3.22 -14.76 37.61
N SER A 371 2.87 -15.05 36.36
CA SER A 371 2.19 -16.28 35.97
C SER A 371 3.17 -17.31 35.43
N VAL A 372 3.19 -18.49 36.03
CA VAL A 372 4.01 -19.62 35.53
C VAL A 372 3.32 -20.42 34.41
N GLU A 373 2.04 -20.16 34.14
CA GLU A 373 1.26 -20.94 33.18
C GLU A 373 1.76 -20.72 31.75
N PRO A 374 2.05 -21.78 30.97
CA PRO A 374 2.47 -21.62 29.59
C PRO A 374 1.34 -21.03 28.72
N VAL A 375 1.70 -20.16 27.79
CA VAL A 375 0.76 -19.61 26.80
C VAL A 375 0.90 -20.40 25.50
N ALA A 376 -0.14 -21.14 25.11
CA ALA A 376 -0.16 -21.86 23.84
C ALA A 376 -0.26 -20.88 22.67
N ILE A 377 0.51 -21.12 21.61
CA ILE A 377 0.59 -20.27 20.42
C ILE A 377 0.07 -21.05 19.22
N PHE A 378 -0.87 -20.45 18.50
CA PHE A 378 -1.51 -21.01 17.32
C PHE A 378 -1.16 -20.17 16.09
N LEU A 379 -0.84 -20.83 14.99
CA LEU A 379 -0.66 -20.25 13.66
C LEU A 379 -1.75 -20.79 12.75
N GLU A 380 -2.59 -19.92 12.20
CA GLU A 380 -3.72 -20.32 11.33
C GLU A 380 -4.59 -21.42 11.97
N GLY A 381 -4.84 -21.30 13.28
CA GLY A 381 -5.64 -22.26 14.06
C GLY A 381 -4.91 -23.55 14.48
N LYS A 382 -3.64 -23.75 14.08
CA LYS A 382 -2.83 -24.91 14.48
C LYS A 382 -1.84 -24.54 15.57
N GLU A 383 -1.79 -25.31 16.67
CA GLU A 383 -0.78 -25.10 17.72
C GLU A 383 0.63 -25.29 17.15
N VAL A 384 1.49 -24.29 17.34
CA VAL A 384 2.89 -24.28 16.88
C VAL A 384 3.88 -24.34 18.03
N GLY A 385 3.43 -24.15 19.27
CA GLY A 385 4.25 -24.25 20.47
C GLY A 385 3.57 -23.63 21.69
N GLN A 386 4.27 -23.64 22.82
CA GLN A 386 3.84 -22.99 24.06
C GLN A 386 4.99 -22.17 24.62
N LEU A 387 4.68 -21.10 25.34
CA LEU A 387 5.67 -20.19 25.92
C LEU A 387 5.49 -20.03 27.43
N ARG A 388 6.46 -20.52 28.20
CA ARG A 388 6.62 -20.20 29.62
C ARG A 388 7.31 -18.83 29.78
N PRO A 389 7.32 -18.25 31.00
CA PRO A 389 8.11 -17.06 31.27
C PRO A 389 9.59 -17.26 30.91
N ASN A 390 10.19 -16.25 30.28
CA ASN A 390 11.56 -16.23 29.77
C ASN A 390 11.85 -17.16 28.57
N GLU A 391 10.83 -17.62 27.86
CA GLU A 391 11.00 -18.42 26.63
C GLU A 391 10.68 -17.61 25.38
N TYR A 392 11.15 -18.10 24.22
CA TYR A 392 10.76 -17.61 22.92
C TYR A 392 10.54 -18.75 21.92
N LEU A 393 9.74 -18.48 20.89
CA LEU A 393 9.37 -19.39 19.81
C LEU A 393 9.65 -18.69 18.47
N GLN A 394 10.38 -19.35 17.59
CA GLN A 394 10.56 -18.89 16.21
C GLN A 394 9.52 -19.56 15.30
N VAL A 395 8.67 -18.76 14.68
CA VAL A 395 7.72 -19.20 13.65
C VAL A 395 8.26 -18.79 12.27
N ARG A 396 8.41 -19.76 11.38
CA ARG A 396 8.80 -19.52 9.97
C ARG A 396 7.55 -19.36 9.11
N TRP A 397 7.53 -18.33 8.28
CA TRP A 397 6.43 -18.03 7.36
C TRP A 397 6.94 -18.00 5.92
N PRO A 398 6.84 -19.12 5.17
CA PRO A 398 7.38 -19.23 3.81
C PRO A 398 6.51 -18.54 2.75
N TYR A 399 5.45 -17.86 3.18
CA TYR A 399 4.45 -17.25 2.32
C TYR A 399 4.65 -15.75 2.24
N TYR A 400 5.60 -15.32 1.39
CA TYR A 400 5.89 -13.91 1.16
C TYR A 400 4.59 -13.11 0.91
N ALA A 401 4.48 -11.96 1.58
CA ALA A 401 3.36 -11.03 1.47
C ALA A 401 1.97 -11.58 1.85
N ARG A 402 1.85 -12.85 2.28
CA ARG A 402 0.58 -13.37 2.78
C ARG A 402 0.39 -12.96 4.23
N MET A 403 -0.83 -12.55 4.54
CA MET A 403 -1.27 -12.31 5.90
C MET A 403 -1.17 -13.61 6.72
N MET A 404 -0.68 -13.46 7.94
CA MET A 404 -0.48 -14.49 8.94
C MET A 404 -1.38 -14.20 10.15
N GLN A 405 -2.10 -15.21 10.63
CA GLN A 405 -2.88 -15.17 11.86
C GLN A 405 -2.16 -15.92 12.97
N LEU A 406 -1.75 -15.18 14.01
CA LEU A 406 -1.22 -15.74 15.26
C LEU A 406 -2.26 -15.59 16.36
N CYS A 407 -2.50 -16.62 17.16
CA CYS A 407 -3.41 -16.55 18.30
C CYS A 407 -2.77 -17.10 19.57
N MET A 408 -3.10 -16.50 20.71
CA MET A 408 -2.82 -17.07 22.03
C MET A 408 -4.01 -17.95 22.43
N GLY A 409 -3.74 -19.20 22.82
CA GLY A 409 -4.74 -20.09 23.41
C GLY A 409 -5.02 -19.67 24.84
N LEU A 410 -6.13 -18.96 25.05
CA LEU A 410 -6.57 -18.54 26.38
C LEU A 410 -7.90 -19.22 26.73
N PRO A 411 -8.18 -19.52 28.02
CA PRO A 411 -9.37 -20.27 28.43
C PRO A 411 -10.71 -19.64 28.02
N VAL A 412 -10.76 -18.31 27.87
CA VAL A 412 -12.01 -17.56 27.68
C VAL A 412 -12.18 -17.07 26.24
N ALA A 413 -11.09 -16.71 25.56
CA ALA A 413 -11.10 -16.29 24.15
C ALA A 413 -9.69 -16.25 23.56
N ASN A 414 -9.52 -16.82 22.37
CA ASN A 414 -8.28 -16.69 21.63
C ASN A 414 -8.05 -15.22 21.24
N THR A 415 -6.92 -14.66 21.67
CA THR A 415 -6.52 -13.31 21.26
C THR A 415 -5.61 -13.44 20.06
N CYS A 416 -6.13 -13.08 18.88
CA CYS A 416 -5.42 -13.22 17.61
C CYS A 416 -4.78 -11.90 17.16
N GLN A 417 -3.75 -11.98 16.32
CA GLN A 417 -3.08 -10.87 15.67
C GLN A 417 -2.96 -11.23 14.18
N LEU A 418 -3.41 -10.34 13.31
CA LEU A 418 -3.11 -10.43 11.87
C LEU A 418 -1.93 -9.52 11.53
N LEU A 419 -1.03 -10.04 10.70
CA LEU A 419 0.12 -9.28 10.20
C LEU A 419 0.61 -9.81 8.86
N VAL A 420 1.37 -8.99 8.14
CA VAL A 420 2.24 -9.45 7.06
C VAL A 420 3.67 -9.34 7.56
N PRO A 421 4.34 -10.45 7.93
CA PRO A 421 5.68 -10.36 8.46
C PRO A 421 6.68 -9.90 7.39
N ASP A 422 7.63 -9.06 7.80
CA ASP A 422 8.73 -8.60 6.95
C ASP A 422 9.68 -9.76 6.68
N ALA A 423 9.86 -10.12 5.42
CA ALA A 423 10.79 -11.18 5.04
C ALA A 423 12.24 -10.69 4.94
N ALA A 424 12.46 -9.38 4.86
CA ALA A 424 13.79 -8.79 4.79
C ALA A 424 14.45 -8.62 6.17
N ARG A 425 13.71 -8.80 7.27
CA ARG A 425 14.22 -8.64 8.64
C ARG A 425 13.40 -9.42 9.67
N PRO A 426 14.00 -9.80 10.81
CA PRO A 426 13.28 -10.44 11.91
C PRO A 426 12.11 -9.60 12.42
N ASN A 427 10.99 -10.27 12.69
CA ASN A 427 9.80 -9.69 13.29
C ASN A 427 9.70 -10.13 14.75
N TYR A 428 9.33 -9.23 15.66
CA TYR A 428 9.29 -9.51 17.10
C TYR A 428 7.93 -9.18 17.70
N LEU A 429 7.36 -10.15 18.40
CA LEU A 429 6.12 -10.03 19.14
C LEU A 429 6.36 -10.44 20.59
N LYS A 430 6.13 -9.50 21.50
CA LYS A 430 6.17 -9.74 22.94
C LYS A 430 4.78 -10.07 23.45
N ILE A 431 4.69 -11.07 24.31
CA ILE A 431 3.51 -11.36 25.11
C ILE A 431 3.68 -10.67 26.47
N SER A 432 2.77 -9.76 26.78
CA SER A 432 2.75 -9.02 28.05
C SER A 432 1.55 -9.48 28.88
N VAL A 433 1.81 -9.99 30.09
CA VAL A 433 0.78 -10.39 31.07
C VAL A 433 0.66 -9.29 32.13
N ALA A 434 -0.55 -8.77 32.35
CA ALA A 434 -0.75 -7.76 33.39
C ALA A 434 -0.69 -8.41 34.77
N THR A 435 -0.02 -7.76 35.72
CA THR A 435 0.42 -8.32 37.00
C THR A 435 -0.69 -8.71 37.99
N THR A 436 -1.95 -8.38 37.72
CA THR A 436 -3.02 -8.60 38.71
C THR A 436 -4.20 -9.41 38.17
N TYR A 437 -4.78 -9.08 37.01
CA TYR A 437 -5.94 -9.84 36.45
C TYR A 437 -6.13 -9.68 34.93
N GLY A 438 -5.10 -9.26 34.18
CA GLY A 438 -5.27 -9.01 32.75
C GLY A 438 -4.90 -10.21 31.90
N SER A 439 -5.73 -10.52 30.90
CA SER A 439 -5.38 -11.46 29.84
C SER A 439 -4.06 -11.06 29.17
N PRO A 440 -3.23 -12.03 28.76
CA PRO A 440 -2.04 -11.76 27.96
C PRO A 440 -2.38 -10.91 26.74
N THR A 441 -1.50 -9.96 26.41
CA THR A 441 -1.65 -9.06 25.27
C THR A 441 -0.46 -9.15 24.33
N TRP A 442 -0.73 -8.99 23.03
CA TRP A 442 0.31 -8.86 22.02
C TRP A 442 0.89 -7.44 22.04
N GLN A 443 2.22 -7.35 22.00
CA GLN A 443 2.94 -6.09 21.87
C GLN A 443 3.98 -6.20 20.74
N TRP A 444 3.88 -5.28 19.77
CA TRP A 444 4.88 -5.16 18.71
C TRP A 444 6.14 -4.50 19.22
N ILE A 445 7.28 -5.07 18.85
CA ILE A 445 8.58 -4.61 19.33
C ILE A 445 9.47 -4.28 18.14
N THR A 446 10.23 -3.18 18.25
CA THR A 446 11.19 -2.79 17.22
C THR A 446 12.28 -3.86 17.09
N SER A 447 12.87 -4.04 15.90
CA SER A 447 13.90 -5.06 15.69
C SER A 447 15.06 -4.97 16.69
N ASN A 448 15.55 -3.75 16.98
CA ASN A 448 16.64 -3.54 17.93
C ASN A 448 16.26 -3.98 19.36
N GLN A 449 15.05 -3.62 19.81
CA GLN A 449 14.58 -3.98 21.16
C GLN A 449 14.30 -5.48 21.25
N GLY A 450 13.68 -6.06 20.22
CA GLY A 450 13.36 -7.49 20.19
C GLY A 450 14.62 -8.35 20.15
N GLU A 451 15.63 -7.95 19.39
CA GLU A 451 16.94 -8.60 19.38
C GLU A 451 17.65 -8.47 20.75
N ALA A 452 17.60 -7.30 21.38
CA ALA A 452 18.13 -7.11 22.73
C ALA A 452 17.41 -7.99 23.76
N ASP A 453 16.08 -8.12 23.65
CA ASP A 453 15.28 -8.96 24.55
C ASP A 453 15.60 -10.45 24.35
N LEU A 454 15.67 -10.95 23.11
CA LEU A 454 16.05 -12.35 22.85
C LEU A 454 17.46 -12.66 23.36
N ASN A 455 18.43 -11.77 23.13
CA ASN A 455 19.79 -11.92 23.66
C ASN A 455 19.82 -11.98 25.19
N ALA A 456 18.92 -11.26 25.87
CA ALA A 456 18.79 -11.35 27.33
C ALA A 456 18.21 -12.70 27.75
N LEU A 457 17.22 -13.23 27.03
CA LEU A 457 16.64 -14.56 27.27
C LEU A 457 17.67 -15.68 27.04
N ASP A 458 18.49 -15.60 25.99
CA ASP A 458 19.53 -16.59 25.71
C ASP A 458 20.56 -16.67 26.83
N LYS A 459 20.94 -15.53 27.42
CA LYS A 459 21.86 -15.49 28.57
C LYS A 459 21.31 -16.20 29.80
N LEU A 460 20.00 -16.21 29.99
CA LEU A 460 19.35 -16.94 31.10
C LEU A 460 19.43 -18.45 30.90
N HIS A 461 19.39 -18.94 29.65
CA HIS A 461 19.48 -20.37 29.34
C HIS A 461 20.91 -20.94 29.48
N VAL A 462 21.93 -20.10 29.28
CA VAL A 462 23.33 -20.51 29.37
C VAL A 462 23.85 -20.54 30.81
N ALA A 463 23.15 -19.90 31.76
CA ALA A 463 23.56 -19.93 33.17
C ALA A 463 23.42 -21.38 33.72
N PRO A 464 24.53 -22.04 34.11
CA PRO A 464 24.47 -23.41 34.59
C PRO A 464 23.62 -23.46 35.86
N SER A 465 22.69 -24.41 35.91
CA SER A 465 21.88 -24.72 37.09
C SER A 465 22.82 -25.01 38.26
N ARG A 466 23.03 -24.02 39.12
CA ARG A 466 23.84 -24.15 40.34
C ARG A 466 23.03 -24.71 41.47
#